data_AF-A0A9D0LJM7-F1
#
_entry.id   AF-A0A9D0LJM7-F1
#
_cell.length_a   1.000
_cell.length_b   1.000
_cell.length_c   1.000
_cell.angle_alpha   90.00
_cell.angle_beta   90.00
_cell.angle_gamma   90.00
#
_symmetry.space_group_name_H-M   'P 1'
#
loop_
_entity.id
_entity.type
_entity.pdbx_description
1 polymer ?
#
loop_
_entity_poly.entity_id
_entity_poly.type
_entity_poly.pdbx_seq_one_letter_code
_entity_poly.pdbx_strand_id
1 'polypeptide(L)'
;MEYVSADAQTGEEVREAGLPPMLAQPLRYKALVTLHEGALVREGRRYQLSAGMHVTAEILLGRRTVAEYLLSPVWRVWHEAGRER
;
A
#
# COMPACT_ATOMS: atom_id res chain seq x y z
N MET A 1 11.02 -0.14 22.67
CA MET A 1 11.97 -1.00 21.95
C MET A 1 11.43 -1.14 20.54
N GLU A 2 12.02 -0.43 19.60
CA GLU A 2 11.58 -0.43 18.20
C GLU A 2 12.26 -1.60 17.48
N TYR A 3 11.49 -2.55 16.96
CA TYR A 3 12.01 -3.75 16.31
C TYR A 3 12.11 -3.51 14.81
N VAL A 4 13.28 -3.13 14.34
CA VAL A 4 13.60 -3.09 12.91
C VAL A 4 14.11 -4.46 12.49
N SER A 5 13.45 -5.06 11.49
CA SER A 5 13.86 -6.35 10.95
C SER A 5 14.90 -6.20 9.84
N ALA A 6 15.68 -7.25 9.61
CA ALA A 6 16.79 -7.27 8.66
C ALA A 6 16.40 -7.04 7.18
N ASP A 7 15.11 -7.08 6.85
CA ASP A 7 14.54 -6.89 5.51
C ASP A 7 13.95 -5.49 5.25
N ALA A 8 14.04 -4.56 6.21
CA ALA A 8 13.56 -3.19 6.02
C ALA A 8 14.53 -2.38 5.14
N GLN A 9 14.10 -1.98 3.95
CA GLN A 9 14.87 -1.06 3.09
C GLN A 9 14.47 0.39 3.37
N THR A 10 15.47 1.24 3.60
CA THR A 10 15.29 2.67 3.88
C THR A 10 15.45 3.45 2.58
N GLY A 11 14.63 4.48 2.35
CA GLY A 11 14.62 5.25 1.09
C GLY A 11 15.92 6.00 0.74
N GLU A 12 16.92 6.00 1.62
CA GLU A 12 18.24 6.57 1.35
C GLU A 12 19.02 5.81 0.26
N GLU A 13 18.88 4.47 0.19
CA GLU A 13 19.54 3.63 -0.82
C GLU A 13 19.12 3.99 -2.26
N VAL A 14 17.88 4.45 -2.43
CA VAL A 14 17.32 4.84 -3.74
C VAL A 14 17.86 6.21 -4.21
N ARG A 15 18.20 7.10 -3.25
CA ARG A 15 18.76 8.42 -3.55
C ARG A 15 20.24 8.32 -3.92
N GLU A 16 20.96 7.41 -3.29
CA GLU A 16 22.39 7.17 -3.53
C GLU A 16 22.66 6.47 -4.88
N ALA A 17 21.71 5.66 -5.36
CA ALA A 17 21.81 4.95 -6.65
C ALA A 17 21.62 5.82 -7.92
N GLY A 18 21.23 7.10 -7.79
CA GLY A 18 21.15 8.05 -8.91
C GLY A 18 20.16 7.69 -10.04
N LEU A 19 19.22 6.76 -9.79
CA LEU A 19 18.29 6.27 -10.81
C LEU A 19 17.17 7.29 -11.07
N PRO A 20 16.76 7.49 -12.35
CA PRO A 20 15.62 8.34 -12.66
C PRO A 20 14.34 7.80 -11.99
N PRO A 21 13.45 8.65 -11.46
CA PRO A 21 12.32 8.25 -10.60
C PRO A 21 11.34 7.27 -11.26
N MET A 22 11.38 7.13 -12.58
CA MET A 22 10.58 6.17 -13.34
C MET A 22 11.09 4.71 -13.22
N LEU A 23 12.34 4.50 -12.80
CA LEU A 23 12.95 3.20 -12.50
C LEU A 23 13.08 2.94 -10.98
N ALA A 24 12.77 3.94 -10.14
CA ALA A 24 12.79 3.78 -8.70
C ALA A 24 11.68 2.82 -8.28
N GLN A 25 12.06 1.64 -7.76
CA GLN A 25 11.10 0.69 -7.23
C GLN A 25 10.31 1.34 -6.07
N PRO A 26 9.00 1.10 -5.96
CA PRO A 26 8.20 1.66 -4.88
C PRO A 26 8.77 1.23 -3.53
N LEU A 27 8.90 2.19 -2.61
CA LEU A 27 9.35 1.95 -1.24
C LEU A 27 8.49 0.85 -0.60
N ARG A 28 9.15 -0.21 -0.11
CA ARG A 28 8.49 -1.32 0.57
C ARG A 28 8.64 -1.12 2.07
N TYR A 29 7.52 -1.04 2.76
CA TYR A 29 7.50 -0.88 4.22
C TYR A 29 7.11 -2.20 4.88
N LYS A 30 7.82 -2.56 5.95
CA LYS A 30 7.48 -3.71 6.78
C LYS A 30 6.38 -3.34 7.78
N ALA A 31 5.36 -4.18 7.89
CA ALA A 31 4.32 -4.07 8.91
C ALA A 31 4.28 -5.35 9.74
N LEU A 32 4.27 -5.21 11.07
CA LEU A 32 4.00 -6.31 11.99
C LEU A 32 2.57 -6.16 12.52
N VAL A 33 1.78 -7.23 12.44
CA VAL A 33 0.41 -7.26 12.94
C VAL A 33 0.35 -8.24 14.10
N THR A 34 -0.19 -7.78 15.23
CA THR A 34 -0.44 -8.60 16.39
C THR A 34 -1.84 -8.32 16.91
N LEU A 35 -2.44 -9.33 17.52
CA LEU A 35 -3.72 -9.18 18.20
C LEU A 35 -3.48 -8.51 19.56
N HIS A 36 -4.12 -7.38 19.81
CA HIS A 36 -3.97 -6.65 21.07
C HIS A 36 -4.65 -7.36 22.26
N GLU A 37 -5.82 -7.94 22.02
CA GLU A 37 -6.60 -8.66 23.03
C GLU A 37 -7.27 -9.88 22.41
N GLY A 38 -7.51 -10.92 23.20
CA GLY A 38 -8.25 -12.12 22.79
C GLY A 38 -9.75 -11.88 22.57
N ALA A 39 -10.16 -10.68 22.14
CA ALA A 39 -11.53 -10.31 21.89
C ALA A 39 -11.66 -9.47 20.63
N LEU A 40 -12.77 -9.64 19.91
CA LEU A 40 -13.20 -8.74 18.87
C LEU A 40 -14.17 -7.72 19.48
N VAL A 41 -13.85 -6.43 19.36
CA VAL A 41 -14.77 -5.34 19.72
C VAL A 41 -15.38 -4.78 18.45
N ARG A 42 -16.70 -4.88 18.34
CA ARG A 42 -17.46 -4.37 17.19
C ARG A 42 -18.81 -3.83 17.66
N GLU A 43 -19.17 -2.63 17.18
CA GLU A 43 -20.47 -2.01 17.45
C GLU A 43 -20.79 -1.93 18.97
N GLY A 44 -19.76 -1.64 19.79
CA GLY A 44 -19.89 -1.56 21.25
C GLY A 44 -20.03 -2.91 21.97
N ARG A 45 -19.98 -4.03 21.24
CA ARG A 45 -20.03 -5.39 21.79
C ARG A 45 -18.65 -6.03 21.78
N ARG A 46 -18.36 -6.77 22.84
CA ARG A 46 -17.12 -7.53 23.00
C ARG A 46 -17.40 -9.02 22.81
N TYR A 47 -16.68 -9.64 21.88
CA TYR A 47 -16.77 -11.05 21.55
C TYR A 47 -15.46 -11.73 21.91
N GLN A 48 -15.46 -12.65 22.86
CA GLN A 48 -14.24 -13.38 23.24
C GLN A 48 -13.86 -14.38 22.14
N LEU A 49 -12.58 -14.42 21.79
CA LEU A 49 -12.02 -15.41 20.89
C LEU A 49 -11.72 -16.69 21.70
N SER A 50 -12.25 -17.81 21.22
CA SER A 50 -12.03 -19.13 21.82
C SER A 50 -11.03 -19.95 21.01
N ALA A 51 -10.46 -20.98 21.65
CA ALA A 51 -9.60 -21.93 20.96
C ALA A 51 -10.31 -22.52 19.73
N GLY A 52 -9.57 -22.66 18.62
CA GLY A 52 -10.11 -23.14 17.34
C GLY A 52 -10.68 -22.05 16.43
N MET A 53 -10.80 -20.80 16.89
CA MET A 53 -11.19 -19.67 16.03
C MET A 53 -10.00 -19.13 15.22
N HIS A 54 -10.27 -18.69 14.00
CA HIS A 54 -9.28 -18.04 13.11
C HIS A 54 -9.49 -16.52 13.10
N VAL A 55 -8.40 -15.75 13.12
CA VAL A 55 -8.43 -14.29 12.97
C VAL A 55 -7.70 -13.88 11.69
N THR A 56 -8.35 -13.07 10.86
CA THR A 56 -7.79 -12.57 9.60
C THR A 56 -7.68 -11.05 9.67
N ALA A 57 -6.55 -10.51 9.19
CA ALA A 57 -6.32 -9.08 9.05
C ALA A 57 -5.83 -8.77 7.64
N GLU A 58 -6.37 -7.72 7.04
CA GLU A 58 -5.97 -7.24 5.71
C GLU A 58 -5.38 -5.84 5.84
N ILE A 59 -4.22 -5.62 5.21
CA ILE A 59 -3.60 -4.30 5.13
C ILE A 59 -3.90 -3.70 3.75
N LEU A 60 -4.81 -2.73 3.71
CA LEU A 60 -5.17 -2.01 2.50
C LEU A 60 -4.17 -0.86 2.26
N LEU A 61 -3.26 -1.03 1.31
CA LEU A 61 -2.19 -0.06 1.00
C LEU A 61 -2.61 1.10 0.08
N GLY A 62 -3.84 1.12 -0.41
CA GLY A 62 -4.33 2.17 -1.29
C GLY A 62 -5.69 1.88 -1.91
N ARG A 63 -6.21 2.85 -2.65
CA ARG A 63 -7.46 2.75 -3.41
C ARG A 63 -7.14 3.14 -4.85
N ARG A 64 -7.17 2.20 -5.78
CA ARG A 64 -7.07 2.50 -7.22
C ARG A 64 -8.46 2.59 -7.81
N THR A 65 -8.72 3.65 -8.56
CA THR A 65 -10.00 3.81 -9.25
C THR A 65 -9.91 3.22 -10.66
N VAL A 66 -10.97 2.56 -11.12
CA VAL A 66 -11.05 2.06 -12.52
C VAL A 66 -10.95 3.23 -13.52
N ALA A 67 -11.41 4.41 -13.13
CA ALA A 67 -11.30 5.64 -13.92
C ALA A 67 -9.86 5.97 -14.34
N GLU A 68 -8.84 5.66 -13.52
CA GLU A 68 -7.44 5.85 -13.89
C GLU A 68 -7.05 5.06 -15.16
N TYR A 69 -7.57 3.85 -15.33
CA TYR A 69 -7.33 3.04 -16.53
C TYR A 69 -8.13 3.54 -17.74
N LEU A 70 -9.37 3.95 -17.51
CA LEU A 70 -10.28 4.39 -18.58
C LEU A 70 -9.90 5.77 -19.13
N LEU A 71 -9.42 6.68 -18.27
CA LEU A 71 -9.05 8.04 -18.68
C LEU A 71 -7.59 8.15 -19.13
N SER A 72 -6.71 7.22 -18.74
CA SER A 72 -5.31 7.16 -19.21
C SER A 72 -5.14 7.36 -20.74
N PRO A 73 -5.90 6.70 -21.61
CA PRO A 73 -5.78 6.90 -23.06
C PRO A 73 -6.34 8.25 -23.55
N VAL A 74 -7.33 8.84 -22.87
CA VAL A 74 -8.00 10.08 -23.32
C VAL A 74 -7.06 11.28 -23.26
N TRP A 75 -6.22 11.36 -22.23
CA TRP A 75 -5.21 12.41 -22.10
C TRP A 75 -4.16 12.38 -23.22
N ARG A 76 -3.83 11.18 -23.72
CA ARG A 76 -2.84 11.01 -24.80
C ARG A 76 -3.34 11.56 -26.13
N VAL A 77 -4.63 11.37 -26.42
CA VAL A 77 -5.27 11.83 -27.67
C VAL A 77 -5.41 13.35 -27.73
N TRP A 78 -5.66 14.01 -26.60
CA TRP A 78 -5.74 15.48 -26.55
C TRP A 78 -4.41 16.19 -26.88
N HIS A 79 -3.28 15.57 -26.60
CA HIS A 79 -1.97 16.14 -26.92
C HIS A 79 -1.61 16.05 -28.42
N GLU A 80 -2.22 15.10 -29.13
CA GLU A 80 -1.95 14.87 -30.56
C GLU A 80 -2.89 15.71 -31.45
N ALA A 81 -4.13 15.93 -31.00
CA ALA A 81 -5.13 16.73 -31.71
C ALA A 81 -4.87 18.26 -31.73
N GLY A 82 -3.91 18.75 -30.93
CA GLY A 82 -3.53 20.17 -30.89
C GLY A 82 -2.46 20.58 -31.91
N ARG A 83 -1.87 19.62 -32.64
CA ARG A 83 -0.71 19.88 -33.53
C ARG A 83 -1.09 19.98 -35.01
N GLU A 84 -2.34 19.71 -35.37
CA GLU A 84 -2.85 19.95 -36.72
C GLU A 84 -3.77 21.18 -36.74
N ARG A 85 -3.13 22.36 -36.71
CA ARG A 85 -3.57 23.59 -37.39
C ARG A 85 -2.52 24.68 -37.20
#